data_AF-A0AAT9HHE2-F1
#
_entry.id   AF-A0AAT9HHE2-F1
#
_cell.length_a   1.000
_cell.length_b   1.000
_cell.length_c   1.000
_cell.angle_alpha   90.00
_cell.angle_beta   90.00
_cell.angle_gamma   90.00
#
_symmetry.space_group_name_H-M   'P 1'
#
loop_
_entity.id
_entity.type
_entity.pdbx_description
1 polymer ?
#
loop_
_entity_poly.entity_id
_entity_poly.type
_entity_poly.pdbx_seq_one_letter_code
_entity_poly.pdbx_strand_id
1 'polypeptide(L)'
;MRGYWNAPDATAAAFGSDPVTGAPRLHTGDYGRLDAEGYLYFEGRRDDMFKRRGIRMSTLEIEAAALDVPGVRAAAAVPPATGTT
;
A
#
# COMPACT_ATOMS: atom_id res chain seq x y z
N MET A 1 7.48 -19.20 -5.70
CA MET A 1 6.89 -19.43 -4.36
C MET A 1 5.67 -20.33 -4.51
N ARG A 2 5.38 -21.20 -3.54
CA ARG A 2 4.24 -22.14 -3.63
C ARG A 2 2.91 -21.59 -3.08
N GLY A 3 2.95 -20.47 -2.37
CA GLY A 3 1.77 -19.87 -1.72
C GLY A 3 1.87 -19.89 -0.20
N TYR A 4 0.73 -19.63 0.44
CA TYR A 4 0.56 -19.67 1.88
C TYR A 4 0.18 -21.09 2.36
N TRP A 5 0.69 -21.49 3.52
CA TRP A 5 0.41 -22.81 4.09
C TRP A 5 -1.08 -22.96 4.47
N ASN A 6 -1.72 -24.03 4.00
CA ASN A 6 -3.12 -24.38 4.27
C ASN A 6 -4.13 -23.24 4.02
N ALA A 7 -3.81 -22.33 3.09
CA ALA A 7 -4.63 -21.17 2.77
C ALA A 7 -4.75 -21.01 1.24
N PRO A 8 -5.51 -21.88 0.56
CA PRO A 8 -5.62 -21.89 -0.90
C PRO A 8 -6.24 -20.60 -1.45
N ASP A 9 -7.26 -20.05 -0.79
CA ASP A 9 -7.93 -18.82 -1.25
C ASP A 9 -7.03 -17.59 -1.15
N ALA A 10 -6.31 -17.44 -0.04
CA ALA A 10 -5.32 -16.37 0.13
C ALA A 10 -4.18 -16.52 -0.88
N THR A 11 -3.79 -17.77 -1.18
CA THR A 11 -2.77 -18.06 -2.19
C THR A 11 -3.25 -17.63 -3.57
N ALA A 12 -4.47 -18.00 -3.97
CA ALA A 12 -5.03 -17.63 -5.27
C ALA A 12 -5.22 -16.11 -5.42
N ALA A 13 -5.50 -15.40 -4.32
CA ALA A 13 -5.65 -13.95 -4.33
C ALA A 13 -4.31 -13.20 -4.45
N ALA A 14 -3.24 -13.72 -3.85
CA ALA A 14 -1.92 -13.07 -3.86
C ALA A 14 -1.01 -13.52 -5.00
N PHE A 15 -1.05 -14.81 -5.35
CA PHE A 15 -0.18 -15.43 -6.34
C PHE A 15 -0.97 -15.73 -7.61
N GLY A 16 -0.63 -15.07 -8.71
CA GLY A 16 -1.30 -15.22 -9.99
C GLY A 16 -0.30 -15.37 -11.14
N SER A 17 -0.83 -15.30 -12.36
CA SER A 17 -0.02 -15.19 -13.57
C SER A 17 -0.25 -13.82 -14.20
N ASP A 18 0.80 -13.25 -14.77
CA ASP A 18 0.69 -12.05 -15.58
C ASP A 18 -0.16 -12.35 -16.83
N PRO A 19 -1.21 -11.56 -17.11
CA PRO A 19 -2.16 -11.88 -18.18
C PRO A 19 -1.58 -11.73 -19.59
N VAL A 20 -0.43 -11.05 -19.74
CA VAL A 20 0.21 -10.80 -21.05
C VAL A 20 1.32 -11.80 -21.30
N THR A 21 2.19 -12.01 -20.31
CA THR A 21 3.40 -12.81 -20.43
C THR A 21 3.24 -14.23 -19.89
N GLY A 22 2.21 -14.50 -19.08
CA GLY A 22 2.02 -15.76 -18.37
C GLY A 22 3.03 -16.00 -17.24
N ALA A 23 3.94 -15.05 -16.98
CA ALA A 23 4.95 -15.18 -15.93
C ALA A 23 4.30 -15.16 -14.54
N PRO A 24 4.92 -15.81 -13.52
CA PRO A 24 4.43 -15.72 -12.15
C PRO A 24 4.35 -14.27 -11.67
N ARG A 25 3.22 -13.89 -11.08
CA ARG A 25 2.95 -12.56 -10.55
C ARG A 25 2.54 -12.62 -9.08
N LEU A 26 3.04 -11.68 -8.28
CA LEU A 26 2.68 -11.51 -6.88
C LEU A 26 1.99 -10.17 -6.66
N HIS A 27 0.85 -10.18 -5.98
CA HIS A 27 0.17 -9.00 -5.49
C HIS A 27 0.65 -8.67 -4.08
N THR A 28 1.62 -7.75 -3.95
CA THR A 28 2.17 -7.37 -2.63
C THR A 28 1.20 -6.51 -1.82
N GLY A 29 0.30 -5.80 -2.49
CA GLY A 29 -0.57 -4.79 -1.88
C GLY A 29 0.07 -3.42 -1.76
N ASP A 30 1.28 -3.23 -2.29
CA ASP A 30 1.95 -1.93 -2.37
C ASP A 30 1.54 -1.18 -3.64
N TYR A 31 1.46 0.14 -3.53
CA TYR A 31 1.41 1.04 -4.66
C TYR A 31 2.80 1.58 -4.95
N GLY A 32 3.13 1.64 -6.22
CA GLY A 32 4.34 2.24 -6.69
C GLY A 32 4.21 2.65 -8.14
N ARG A 33 5.15 3.48 -8.57
CA ARG A 33 5.19 4.05 -9.90
C ARG A 33 6.59 3.94 -10.46
N LEU A 34 6.69 3.68 -11.75
CA LEU A 34 7.95 3.75 -12.50
C LEU A 34 8.10 5.15 -13.13
N ASP A 35 9.31 5.70 -13.14
CA ASP A 35 9.64 6.84 -14.01
C ASP A 35 10.06 6.39 -15.42
N ALA A 36 10.49 7.34 -16.26
CA ALA A 36 10.87 7.05 -17.64
C ALA A 36 12.20 6.27 -17.73
N GLU A 37 13.05 6.43 -16.74
CA GLU A 37 14.34 5.77 -16.57
C GLU A 37 14.21 4.36 -15.96
N GLY A 38 13.02 4.02 -15.45
CA GLY A 38 12.68 2.71 -14.91
C GLY A 38 12.89 2.57 -13.39
N TYR A 39 13.10 3.65 -12.66
CA TYR A 39 13.18 3.63 -11.20
C TYR A 39 11.80 3.43 -10.59
N LEU A 40 11.73 2.52 -9.60
CA LEU A 40 10.53 2.23 -8.83
C LEU A 40 10.43 3.13 -7.60
N TYR A 41 9.40 3.95 -7.56
CA TYR A 41 9.01 4.76 -6.41
C TYR A 41 7.90 4.06 -5.64
N PHE A 42 8.08 3.91 -4.33
CA PHE A 42 7.05 3.43 -3.43
C PHE A 42 6.12 4.59 -3.05
N GLU A 43 4.81 4.39 -3.22
CA GLU A 43 3.78 5.41 -2.97
C GLU A 43 2.87 5.06 -1.79
N GLY A 44 3.00 3.86 -1.21
CA GLY A 44 2.28 3.45 -0.01
C GLY A 44 1.60 2.09 -0.16
N ARG A 45 0.64 1.83 0.72
CA ARG A 45 -0.07 0.56 0.82
C ARG A 45 -1.52 0.70 0.36
N ARG A 46 -2.06 -0.36 -0.24
CA ARG A 46 -3.47 -0.39 -0.67
C ARG A 46 -4.44 -0.34 0.52
N ASP A 47 -4.08 -0.96 1.62
CA ASP A 47 -4.85 -1.05 2.86
C ASP A 47 -4.70 0.18 3.78
N ASP A 48 -3.73 1.08 3.52
CA ASP A 48 -3.54 2.30 4.33
C ASP A 48 -4.40 3.49 3.86
N MET A 49 -5.17 3.31 2.78
CA MET A 49 -6.10 4.34 2.29
C MET A 49 -7.37 4.35 3.12
N PHE A 50 -7.70 5.51 3.71
CA PHE A 50 -8.96 5.71 4.42
C PHE A 50 -9.73 6.92 3.89
N LYS A 51 -11.03 6.98 4.21
CA LYS A 51 -11.90 8.10 3.90
C LYS A 51 -12.28 8.84 5.17
N ARG A 52 -12.11 10.16 5.18
CA ARG A 52 -12.60 11.03 6.26
C ARG A 52 -13.21 12.28 5.64
N ARG A 53 -14.43 12.63 6.06
CA ARG A 53 -15.17 13.81 5.54
C ARG A 53 -15.22 13.88 4.01
N GLY A 54 -15.39 12.75 3.33
CA GLY A 54 -15.47 12.68 1.86
C GLY A 54 -14.13 12.72 1.12
N ILE A 55 -13.00 12.86 1.82
CA ILE A 55 -11.66 12.88 1.23
C ILE A 55 -11.01 11.50 1.41
N ARG A 56 -10.42 10.96 0.34
CA ARG A 56 -9.60 9.75 0.37
C ARG A 56 -8.15 10.16 0.56
N MET A 57 -7.50 9.65 1.61
CA MET A 57 -6.12 10.02 1.97
C MET A 57 -5.35 8.83 2.57
N SER A 58 -4.03 8.95 2.56
CA SER A 58 -3.06 8.00 3.11
C SER A 58 -2.56 8.44 4.48
N THR A 59 -2.21 7.50 5.36
CA THR A 59 -1.41 7.82 6.55
C THR A 59 -0.03 8.35 6.19
N LEU A 60 0.59 7.83 5.12
CA LEU A 60 1.91 8.26 4.65
C LEU A 60 1.93 9.75 4.25
N GLU A 61 0.85 10.23 3.63
CA GLU A 61 0.72 11.64 3.23
C GLU A 61 0.67 12.56 4.46
N ILE A 62 0.00 12.11 5.53
CA ILE A 62 -0.09 12.81 6.81
C ILE A 62 1.28 12.81 7.51
N GLU A 63 1.98 11.68 7.49
CA GLU A 63 3.34 11.58 8.05
C GLU A 63 4.31 12.50 7.33
N ALA A 64 4.29 12.53 5.99
CA ALA A 64 5.11 13.43 5.18
C ALA A 64 4.84 14.90 5.53
N ALA A 65 3.56 15.30 5.58
CA ALA A 65 3.19 16.66 5.95
C ALA A 65 3.59 17.01 7.41
N ALA A 66 3.56 16.05 8.32
CA ALA A 66 3.99 16.25 9.71
C ALA A 66 5.51 16.44 9.82
N LEU A 67 6.31 15.79 8.97
CA LEU A 67 7.76 15.94 8.93
C LEU A 67 8.21 17.32 8.39
N ASP A 68 7.36 18.02 7.63
CA ASP A 68 7.65 19.39 7.17
C ASP A 68 7.53 20.44 8.30
N VAL A 69 6.97 20.06 9.47
CA VAL A 69 6.82 20.97 10.60
C VAL A 69 8.16 21.14 11.34
N PRO A 70 8.67 22.38 11.52
CA PRO A 70 9.93 22.61 12.22
C PRO A 70 9.94 22.01 13.64
N GLY A 71 10.99 21.21 13.92
CA GLY A 71 11.16 20.54 15.21
C GLY A 71 10.58 19.13 15.29
N VAL A 72 9.83 18.66 14.29
CA VAL A 72 9.38 17.27 14.21
C VAL A 72 10.51 16.40 13.65
N ARG A 73 10.93 15.40 14.42
CA ARG A 73 12.02 14.47 14.03
C ARG A 73 11.52 13.18 13.36
N ALA A 74 10.32 12.74 13.74
CA ALA A 74 9.69 11.53 13.26
C ALA A 74 8.18 11.65 13.44
N ALA A 75 7.41 11.05 12.54
CA ALA A 75 5.95 11.02 12.59
C ALA A 75 5.45 9.62 12.23
N ALA A 76 4.31 9.23 12.82
CA ALA A 76 3.58 8.03 12.48
C ALA A 76 2.07 8.33 12.59
N ALA A 77 1.30 7.96 11.59
CA ALA A 77 -0.14 8.15 11.54
C ALA A 77 -0.85 6.79 11.56
N VAL A 78 -1.92 6.69 12.35
CA VAL A 78 -2.75 5.49 12.44
C VAL A 78 -4.13 5.85 11.93
N PRO A 79 -4.73 5.04 11.02
CA PRO A 79 -6.09 5.30 10.59
C PRO A 79 -7.05 5.19 11.80
N PRO A 80 -8.16 5.94 11.82
CA PRO A 80 -9.15 5.84 12.90
C PRO A 80 -9.66 4.40 13.02
N ALA A 81 -9.86 3.94 14.26
CA ALA A 81 -10.39 2.61 14.53
C ALA A 81 -11.68 2.38 13.73
N THR A 82 -11.75 1.23 13.06
CA THR A 82 -12.91 0.85 12.25
C THR A 82 -14.12 0.67 13.19
N GLY A 83 -15.01 1.66 13.30
CA GLY A 83 -16.23 1.52 14.09
C GLY A 83 -16.83 2.77 14.77
N THR A 84 -16.26 3.96 14.64
CA THR A 84 -16.93 5.17 15.18
C THR A 84 -17.17 6.18 14.07
N THR A 85 -18.43 6.22 13.67
CA THR A 85 -19.06 7.24 12.83
C THR A 85 -18.62 8.64 13.21
#